data_AF-A0A7C2RQL0-F1
#
_entry.id   AF-A0A7C2RQL0-F1
#
_cell.length_a   1.000
_cell.length_b   1.000
_cell.length_c   1.000
_cell.angle_alpha   90.00
_cell.angle_beta   90.00
_cell.angle_gamma   90.00
#
_symmetry.space_group_name_H-M   'P 1'
#
loop_
_entity.id
_entity.type
_entity.pdbx_description
1 polymer ?
#
loop_
_entity_poly.entity_id
_entity_poly.type
_entity_poly.pdbx_seq_one_letter_code
_entity_poly.pdbx_strand_id
1 'polypeptide(L)' 'MTAKAQAPNEAEALLNEVSSKVEGYDNILIDFKYSLENTAEDVKHETRGDVSLKGEKYLLNIMGTTRIFDGEKLYTIIP' A
#
# COMPACT_ATOMS: atom_id res chain seq x y z
N MET A 1 -16.47 -29.51 30.29
CA MET A 1 -16.32 -29.27 28.84
C MET A 1 -15.56 -27.98 28.68
N THR A 2 -14.28 -28.04 28.35
CA THR A 2 -13.44 -26.84 28.16
C THR A 2 -12.95 -26.90 26.73
N ALA A 3 -13.57 -26.10 25.87
CA ALA A 3 -13.13 -25.94 24.49
C ALA A 3 -11.70 -25.37 24.51
N LYS A 4 -10.75 -26.09 23.90
CA LYS A 4 -9.44 -25.54 23.59
C LYS A 4 -9.64 -24.48 22.50
N ALA A 5 -9.53 -23.21 22.87
CA ALA A 5 -9.35 -22.13 21.89
C ALA A 5 -8.10 -22.48 21.06
N GLN A 6 -8.27 -22.65 19.75
CA GLN A 6 -7.17 -22.97 18.85
C GLN A 6 -6.16 -21.83 18.83
N ALA A 7 -4.89 -22.20 18.71
CA ALA A 7 -3.69 -21.37 18.83
C ALA A 7 -3.78 -20.03 18.07
N PRO A 8 -3.01 -18.99 18.47
CA PRO A 8 -2.87 -17.76 17.71
C PRO A 8 -2.44 -18.06 16.27
N ASN A 9 -3.45 -18.08 15.40
CA ASN A 9 -3.55 -17.85 13.98
C ASN A 9 -2.26 -17.28 13.37
N GLU A 10 -1.49 -18.13 12.66
CA GLU A 10 -0.27 -17.81 11.90
C GLU A 10 -0.39 -16.54 11.02
N ALA A 11 -1.60 -16.26 10.50
CA ALA A 11 -1.90 -15.03 9.78
C ALA A 11 -1.70 -13.76 10.63
N GLU A 12 -2.09 -13.78 11.91
CA GLU A 12 -1.90 -12.64 12.82
C GLU A 12 -0.41 -12.43 13.13
N ALA A 13 0.36 -13.51 13.25
CA ALA A 13 1.81 -13.41 13.42
C ALA A 13 2.48 -12.75 12.20
N LEU A 14 2.10 -13.15 10.98
CA LEU A 14 2.60 -12.54 9.74
C LEU A 14 2.21 -11.06 9.63
N LEU A 15 0.97 -10.70 9.98
CA LEU A 15 0.51 -9.31 10.01
C LEU A 15 1.33 -8.47 11.01
N ASN A 16 1.54 -9.00 12.22
CA ASN A 16 2.31 -8.31 13.26
C ASN A 16 3.78 -8.11 12.84
N GLU A 17 4.39 -9.11 12.19
CA GLU A 17 5.76 -9.00 11.69
C GLU A 17 5.88 -7.91 10.63
N VAL A 18 4.93 -7.86 9.69
CA VAL A 18 4.90 -6.83 8.64
C VAL A 18 4.66 -5.45 9.25
N SER A 19 3.69 -5.29 10.13
CA SER A 19 3.38 -4.01 10.79
C SER A 19 4.58 -3.48 11.55
N SER A 20 5.20 -4.33 12.38
CA SER A 20 6.38 -3.96 13.18
C SER A 20 7.55 -3.51 12.31
N LYS A 21 7.76 -4.15 11.15
CA LYS A 21 8.79 -3.74 10.19
C LYS A 21 8.48 -2.40 9.56
N VAL A 22 7.24 -2.17 9.13
CA VAL A 22 6.81 -0.93 8.47
C VAL A 22 6.87 0.26 9.44
N GLU A 23 6.39 0.08 10.68
CA GLU A 23 6.40 1.10 11.74
C GLU A 23 7.81 1.49 12.19
N GLY A 24 8.78 0.59 12.03
CA GLY A 24 10.18 0.85 12.40
C GLY A 24 10.93 1.81 11.47
N TYR A 25 10.36 2.15 10.30
CA TYR A 25 10.97 3.10 9.37
C TYR A 25 10.41 4.52 9.55
N ASP A 26 11.30 5.51 9.63
CA ASP A 26 10.89 6.92 9.69
C ASP A 26 10.24 7.39 8.37
N ASN A 27 10.79 6.97 7.23
CA ASN A 27 10.25 7.24 5.91
C ASN A 27 10.48 6.03 5.00
N ILE A 28 9.53 5.75 4.13
CA ILE A 28 9.61 4.65 3.17
C ILE A 28 9.42 5.22 1.76
N LEU A 29 10.31 4.86 0.83
CA LEU A 29 10.15 5.13 -0.59
C LEU A 29 9.98 3.80 -1.32
N ILE A 30 8.95 3.69 -2.15
CA ILE A 30 8.65 2.50 -2.93
C ILE A 30 8.45 2.90 -4.38
N ASP A 31 9.33 2.41 -5.25
CA ASP A 31 9.12 2.44 -6.69
C ASP A 31 8.35 1.19 -7.12
N PHE A 32 7.31 1.36 -7.94
CA PHE A 32 6.47 0.25 -8.37
C PHE A 32 6.09 0.30 -9.85
N LYS A 33 5.75 -0.88 -10.37
CA LYS A 33 5.11 -1.05 -11.66
C LYS A 33 3.69 -1.58 -11.44
N TYR A 34 2.71 -0.84 -11.92
CA TYR A 34 1.31 -1.26 -11.99
C TYR A 34 1.03 -1.84 -13.37
N SER A 35 0.39 -3.01 -13.44
CA SER A 35 -0.04 -3.65 -14.68
C SER A 35 -1.52 -3.97 -14.60
N LEU A 36 -2.30 -3.45 -15.55
CA LEU A 36 -3.70 -3.79 -15.77
C LEU A 36 -3.78 -4.69 -17.00
N GLU A 37 -4.36 -5.87 -16.84
CA GLU A 37 -4.63 -6.81 -17.95
C GLU A 37 -6.10 -7.22 -17.89
N ASN A 38 -6.85 -6.84 -18.93
CA ASN A 38 -8.24 -7.24 -19.15
C ASN A 38 -8.32 -7.98 -20.48
N THR A 39 -8.38 -9.30 -20.42
CA THR A 39 -8.39 -10.18 -21.59
C THR A 39 -9.71 -10.18 -22.35
N ALA A 40 -10.82 -9.82 -21.71
CA ALA A 40 -12.12 -9.72 -22.38
C ALA A 40 -12.19 -8.53 -23.33
N GLU A 41 -11.50 -7.44 -22.97
CA GLU A 41 -11.46 -6.19 -23.73
C GLU A 41 -10.17 -6.02 -24.55
N ASP A 42 -9.30 -7.03 -24.57
CA ASP A 42 -7.96 -6.99 -25.19
C ASP A 42 -7.11 -5.78 -24.74
N VAL A 43 -7.21 -5.44 -23.44
CA VAL A 43 -6.49 -4.31 -22.85
C VAL A 43 -5.33 -4.81 -21.99
N LYS A 44 -4.13 -4.31 -22.28
CA LYS A 44 -2.95 -4.43 -21.42
C LYS A 44 -2.28 -3.08 -21.27
N HIS A 45 -2.15 -2.61 -20.04
CA HIS A 45 -1.56 -1.32 -19.72
C HIS A 45 -0.58 -1.46 -18.56
N GLU A 46 0.60 -0.88 -18.70
CA GLU A 46 1.58 -0.78 -17.62
C GLU A 46 1.86 0.69 -17.31
N THR A 47 1.90 1.04 -16.03
CA THR A 47 2.29 2.36 -15.54
C THR A 47 3.32 2.21 -14.44
N ARG A 48 4.30 3.11 -14.41
CA ARG A 48 5.23 3.23 -13.29
C ARG A 48 4.77 4.34 -12.35
N GLY A 49 5.03 4.14 -11.07
CA GLY A 49 4.76 5.14 -10.05
C GLY A 49 5.68 4.96 -8.86
N ASP A 50 5.59 5.91 -7.95
CA ASP A 50 6.31 5.90 -6.69
C ASP A 50 5.39 6.35 -5.55
N VAL A 51 5.69 5.87 -4.34
CA VAL A 51 5.06 6.36 -3.12
C VAL A 51 6.10 6.61 -2.05
N SER A 52 6.01 7.79 -1.45
CA SER A 52 6.73 8.16 -0.24
C SER A 52 5.77 8.12 0.96
N LEU A 53 6.14 7.44 2.03
CA LEU A 53 5.36 7.28 3.25
C LEU A 53 6.11 7.90 4.44
N LYS A 54 5.38 8.54 5.35
CA LYS A 54 5.88 8.99 6.66
C LYS A 54 4.77 8.85 7.70
N GLY A 55 4.87 7.83 8.55
CA GLY A 55 3.76 7.41 9.40
C GLY A 55 2.53 7.13 8.53
N GLU A 56 1.40 7.78 8.82
CA GLU A 56 0.17 7.66 8.02
C GLU A 56 0.12 8.57 6.79
N LYS A 57 1.07 9.50 6.62
CA LYS A 57 1.11 10.44 5.49
C LYS A 57 1.68 9.79 4.25
N TYR A 58 1.19 10.19 3.07
CA TYR A 58 1.76 9.71 1.80
C TYR A 58 1.80 10.77 0.70
N LEU A 59 2.76 10.60 -0.20
CA LEU A 59 2.83 11.24 -1.51
C LEU A 59 2.93 10.12 -2.55
N LEU A 60 1.93 10.01 -3.42
CA LEU A 60 1.83 8.99 -4.46
C LEU A 60 1.85 9.66 -5.84
N ASN A 61 2.75 9.23 -6.70
CA ASN A 61 2.77 9.60 -8.11
C ASN A 61 2.39 8.38 -8.95
N ILE A 62 1.29 8.48 -9.70
CA ILE A 62 0.83 7.39 -10.56
C ILE A 62 -0.05 7.93 -11.68
N MET A 63 0.07 7.38 -12.89
CA MET A 63 -0.81 7.70 -14.03
C MET A 63 -0.95 9.21 -14.31
N GLY A 64 0.15 9.96 -14.20
CA GLY A 64 0.16 11.41 -14.44
C GLY A 64 -0.54 12.24 -13.35
N THR A 65 -0.88 11.64 -12.22
CA THR A 65 -1.51 12.31 -11.07
C THR A 65 -0.60 12.24 -9.85
N THR A 66 -0.56 13.32 -9.08
CA THR A 66 0.05 13.33 -7.73
C THR A 66 -1.05 13.36 -6.67
N ARG A 67 -1.05 12.37 -5.78
CA ARG A 67 -1.96 12.32 -4.62
C ARG A 67 -1.17 12.50 -3.34
N ILE A 68 -1.68 13.35 -2.45
CA ILE A 68 -1.02 13.67 -1.18
C ILE A 68 -2.03 13.50 -0.07
N PHE A 69 -1.67 12.76 0.99
CA PHE A 69 -2.42 12.73 2.23
C PHE A 69 -1.56 13.30 3.35
N ASP A 70 -2.02 14.38 3.97
CA ASP A 70 -1.27 15.12 4.99
C ASP A 70 -1.52 14.63 6.43
N GLY A 71 -2.38 13.62 6.60
CA GLY A 71 -2.89 13.12 7.88
C GLY A 71 -4.34 13.51 8.16
N GLU A 72 -4.91 14.45 7.41
CA GLU A 72 -6.29 14.91 7.57
C GLU A 72 -7.03 14.98 6.23
N LYS A 73 -6.35 15.52 5.21
CA LYS A 73 -6.91 15.82 3.88
C LYS A 73 -6.18 15.09 2.79
N LEU A 74 -6.96 14.68 1.80
CA LEU A 74 -6.49 14.10 0.55
C LEU A 74 -6.51 15.18 -0.54
N TYR A 75 -5.35 15.43 -1.14
CA TYR A 75 -5.18 16.30 -2.30
C TYR A 75 -4.90 15.45 -3.53
N THR A 76 -5.45 15.86 -4.66
CA THR A 76 -5.19 15.25 -5.97
C THR A 76 -4.84 16.37 -6.93
N ILE A 77 -3.65 16.28 -7.53
CA ILE A 77 -3.12 17.24 -8.49
C ILE A 77 -3.10 16.54 -9.85
N ILE A 78 -3.85 17.11 -10.79
CA ILE A 78 -3.87 16.74 -12.21
C ILE A 78 -3.21 17.92 -12.94
N PRO A 79 -2.07 17.73 -13.63
CA PRO A 79 -1.35 18.78 -14.35
C PRO A 79 -2.16 19.46 -15.46
#